data_AF-A0A1V4M433-F1
#
_entry.id   AF-A0A1V4M433-F1
#
_cell.length_a   1.000
_cell.length_b   1.000
_cell.length_c   1.000
_cell.angle_alpha   90.00
_cell.angle_beta   90.00
_cell.angle_gamma   90.00
#
_symmetry.space_group_name_H-M   'P 1'
#
loop_
_entity.id
_entity.type
_entity.pdbx_description
1 polymer ?
#
loop_
_entity_poly.entity_id
_entity_poly.type
_entity_poly.pdbx_seq_one_letter_code
_entity_poly.pdbx_strand_id
1 'polypeptide(L)' 'MEPKTSITVKLIGEDGNAFNILGKVSKALRRNGHADLVDEYMKEATAGDYNHLLQTTMKYVHVD' A
#
# COMPACT_ATOMS: atom_id res chain seq x y z
N MET A 1 6.75 13.49 -0.42
CA MET A 1 5.83 13.44 0.74
C MET A 1 6.25 12.25 1.57
N GLU A 2 6.31 12.37 2.89
CA GLU A 2 6.54 11.22 3.76
C GLU A 2 5.26 10.37 3.83
N PRO A 3 5.34 9.04 3.74
CA PRO A 3 4.17 8.18 3.89
C PRO A 3 3.61 8.25 5.30
N LYS A 4 2.33 7.88 5.47
CA LYS A 4 1.65 7.82 6.77
C LYS A 4 2.32 6.86 7.78
N THR A 5 3.16 5.94 7.29
CA THR A 5 3.91 4.98 8.11
C THR A 5 5.38 4.94 7.69
N SER A 6 6.25 4.50 8.60
CA SER A 6 7.66 4.21 8.30
C SER A 6 7.88 2.81 7.70
N ILE A 7 6.81 2.10 7.32
CA ILE A 7 6.90 0.73 6.79
C ILE A 7 7.47 0.79 5.38
N THR A 8 8.41 -0.10 5.09
CA THR A 8 8.94 -0.33 3.74
C THR A 8 8.39 -1.63 3.17
N VAL A 9 7.85 -1.58 1.95
CA VAL A 9 7.28 -2.73 1.26
C VAL A 9 7.98 -2.91 -0.08
N LYS A 10 8.56 -4.10 -0.27
CA LYS A 10 9.20 -4.47 -1.54
C LYS A 10 8.15 -4.78 -2.62
N LEU A 11 8.02 -3.90 -3.59
CA LEU A 11 7.13 -4.02 -4.75
C LEU A 11 7.89 -3.88 -6.09
N ILE A 12 9.07 -3.25 -6.13
CA ILE A 12 9.86 -3.13 -7.35
C ILE A 12 10.50 -4.48 -7.69
N GLY A 13 10.38 -4.88 -8.95
CA GLY A 13 10.85 -6.19 -9.42
C GLY A 13 9.96 -7.36 -9.00
N GLU A 14 8.82 -7.09 -8.36
CA GLU A 14 7.79 -8.07 -8.03
C GLU A 14 6.63 -8.02 -9.05
N ASP A 15 5.69 -8.96 -8.93
CA ASP A 15 4.46 -8.95 -9.73
C ASP A 15 3.67 -7.66 -9.46
N GLY A 16 3.59 -6.79 -10.48
CA GLY A 16 2.87 -5.53 -10.47
C GLY A 16 1.35 -5.68 -10.50
N ASN A 17 0.80 -6.90 -10.42
CA ASN A 17 -0.63 -7.12 -10.32
C ASN A 17 -1.25 -6.32 -9.15
N ALA A 18 -2.36 -5.63 -9.42
CA ALA A 18 -3.03 -4.78 -8.45
C ALA A 18 -3.42 -5.52 -7.16
N PHE A 19 -3.89 -6.76 -7.25
CA PHE A 19 -4.25 -7.56 -6.09
C PHE A 19 -3.03 -7.94 -5.25
N ASN A 20 -1.89 -8.21 -5.89
CA ASN A 20 -0.63 -8.49 -5.20
C ASN A 20 -0.17 -7.27 -4.39
N ILE A 21 -0.21 -6.07 -4.99
CA ILE A 21 0.13 -4.82 -4.32
C ILE A 21 -0.78 -4.59 -3.10
N LEU A 22 -2.10 -4.62 -3.31
CA LEU A 22 -3.11 -4.42 -2.25
C LEU A 22 -2.90 -5.41 -1.09
N GLY A 23 -2.68 -6.69 -1.41
CA GLY A 23 -2.47 -7.74 -0.43
C GLY A 23 -1.18 -7.56 0.37
N LYS A 24 -0.07 -7.25 -0.29
CA LYS A 24 1.24 -7.03 0.36
C LYS A 24 1.20 -5.83 1.32
N VAL A 25 0.66 -4.71 0.87
CA VAL A 25 0.60 -3.47 1.66
C VAL A 25 -0.34 -3.64 2.86
N SER A 26 -1.54 -4.20 2.64
CA SER A 26 -2.49 -4.48 3.74
C SER A 26 -1.90 -5.42 4.79
N LYS A 27 -1.17 -6.45 4.35
CA LYS A 27 -0.48 -7.38 5.26
C LYS A 27 0.66 -6.70 6.02
N ALA A 28 1.41 -5.81 5.37
CA ALA A 28 2.48 -5.05 6.01
C ALA A 28 1.93 -4.07 7.07
N LEU A 29 0.85 -3.35 6.76
CA LEU A 29 0.16 -2.48 7.71
C LEU A 29 -0.30 -3.24 8.96
N ARG A 30 -1.01 -4.37 8.79
CA ARG A 30 -1.46 -5.21 9.93
C ARG A 30 -0.30 -5.72 10.78
N ARG A 31 0.77 -6.19 10.16
CA ARG A 31 1.93 -6.76 10.86
C ARG A 31 2.70 -5.74 11.69
N ASN A 32 2.65 -4.47 11.31
CA ASN A 32 3.33 -3.38 12.01
C ASN A 32 2.40 -2.57 12.92
N GLY A 33 1.23 -3.12 13.29
CA GLY A 33 0.31 -2.49 14.25
C GLY A 33 -0.60 -1.40 13.67
N HIS A 34 -0.59 -1.19 12.36
CA HIS A 34 -1.42 -0.22 11.66
C HIS A 34 -2.67 -0.85 11.05
N ALA A 35 -3.34 -1.73 11.80
CA ALA A 35 -4.55 -2.42 11.34
C ALA A 35 -5.72 -1.46 11.09
N ASP A 36 -5.74 -0.33 11.79
CA ASP A 36 -6.68 0.79 11.64
C ASP A 36 -6.58 1.47 10.27
N LEU A 37 -5.39 1.52 9.67
CA LEU A 37 -5.17 2.14 8.36
C LEU A 37 -5.52 1.24 7.17
N VAL A 38 -5.78 -0.06 7.41
CA VAL A 38 -5.99 -1.03 6.32
C VAL A 38 -7.27 -0.72 5.55
N ASP A 39 -8.37 -0.47 6.27
CA ASP A 39 -9.66 -0.22 5.63
C ASP A 39 -9.64 1.12 4.88
N GLU A 40 -8.94 2.13 5.42
CA GLU A 40 -8.71 3.40 4.75
C GLU A 40 -7.88 3.21 3.46
N TYR A 41 -6.76 2.48 3.56
CA TYR A 41 -5.90 2.15 2.42
C TYR A 41 -6.66 1.40 1.34
N MET A 42 -7.41 0.35 1.69
CA MET A 42 -8.15 -0.46 0.72
C MET A 42 -9.22 0.36 0.01
N LYS A 43 -9.94 1.21 0.74
CA LYS A 43 -10.97 2.08 0.17
C LYS A 43 -10.36 3.10 -0.79
N GLU A 44 -9.26 3.75 -0.41
CA GLU A 44 -8.59 4.74 -1.25
C GLU A 44 -7.93 4.07 -2.46
N ALA A 45 -7.16 3.01 -2.26
CA ALA A 45 -6.37 2.36 -3.32
C ALA A 45 -7.22 1.72 -4.43
N THR A 46 -8.49 1.42 -4.16
CA THR A 46 -9.44 0.85 -5.11
C THR A 46 -10.40 1.88 -5.73
N ALA A 47 -10.31 3.15 -5.36
CA ALA A 47 -11.21 4.21 -5.81
C ALA A 47 -10.91 4.74 -7.22
N GLY A 48 -9.83 4.28 -7.85
CA GLY A 48 -9.36 4.80 -9.12
C GLY A 48 -8.69 3.73 -9.99
N ASP A 49 -7.84 4.19 -10.90
CA ASP A 49 -7.10 3.33 -11.81
C ASP A 49 -5.79 2.82 -11.18
N TYR A 50 -4.97 2.18 -11.99
CA TYR A 50 -3.70 1.63 -11.54
C TYR A 50 -2.71 2.72 -11.08
N ASN A 51 -2.70 3.89 -11.69
CA ASN A 51 -1.84 5.00 -11.25
C ASN A 51 -2.30 5.51 -9.88
N HIS A 52 -3.61 5.59 -9.65
CA HIS A 52 -4.18 5.91 -8.36
C HIS A 52 -3.75 4.89 -7.29
N LEU A 53 -3.80 3.59 -7.59
CA LEU A 53 -3.30 2.54 -6.69
C LEU A 53 -1.83 2.78 -6.31
N LEU A 54 -0.96 3.10 -7.27
CA LEU A 54 0.46 3.33 -6.98
C LEU A 54 0.68 4.56 -6.11
N GLN A 55 0.03 5.68 -6.43
CA GLN A 55 0.11 6.91 -5.65
C GLN A 55 -0.39 6.71 -4.22
N THR A 56 -1.55 6.06 -4.07
CA THR A 56 -2.09 5.71 -2.77
C THR A 56 -1.16 4.77 -2.02
N THR A 57 -0.56 3.78 -2.68
CA THR A 57 0.42 2.89 -2.02
C THR A 57 1.62 3.68 -1.45
N MET A 58 2.19 4.60 -2.23
CA MET A 58 3.30 5.46 -1.79
C MET A 58 2.89 6.47 -0.70
N LYS A 59 1.59 6.76 -0.55
CA LYS A 59 1.06 7.60 0.53
C LYS A 59 1.05 6.88 1.88
N TYR A 60 0.93 5.55 1.90
CA TYR A 60 0.84 4.78 3.16
C TYR A 60 2.16 4.13 3.56
N VAL A 61 2.99 3.73 2.61
CA VAL A 61 4.26 3.01 2.85
C VAL A 61 5.38 3.51 1.94
N HIS A 62 6.62 3.27 2.34
CA HIS A 62 7.78 3.35 1.45
C HIS A 62 7.79 2.15 0.50
N VAL A 63 8.09 2.40 -0.78
CA VAL A 63 8.12 1.38 -1.82
C VAL A 63 9.56 1.16 -2.26
N ASP A 64 10.02 -0.08 -2.11
CA ASP A 64 11.36 -0.56 -2.50
C ASP A 64 11.30 -1.67 -3.54
#